data_AF-A0A257NJ54-F1
#
_entry.id   AF-A0A257NJ54-F1
#
_cell.length_a   1.000
_cell.length_b   1.000
_cell.length_c   1.000
_cell.angle_alpha   90.00
_cell.angle_beta   90.00
_cell.angle_gamma   90.00
#
_symmetry.space_group_name_H-M   'P 1'
#
loop_
_entity.id
_entity.type
_entity.pdbx_description
1 polymer ?
#
loop_
_entity_poly.entity_id
_entity_poly.type
_entity_poly.pdbx_seq_one_letter_code
_entity_poly.pdbx_strand_id
1 'polypeptide(L)'
;LRLEVAHLGVRVGVAHMSWIDTALVRDSKADLPSFQQQLASLPWPLNKTTSVDKCATAFVEGIEGRKERVYCPRWVALFRWLKPVLSTPIGEFPVRRTAGALMTQMDAEVAALGRSTSAYNEELRKP
;
A
#
# COMPACT_ATOMS: atom_id res chain seq x y z
N LEU A 1 -14.80 -10.65 12.73
CA LEU A 1 -14.45 -11.81 11.88
C LEU A 1 -13.71 -12.94 12.60
N ARG A 2 -12.45 -12.82 13.01
CA ARG A 2 -11.67 -13.96 13.56
C ARG A 2 -12.33 -14.68 14.74
N LEU A 3 -12.80 -13.91 15.73
CA LEU A 3 -13.47 -14.45 16.91
C LEU A 3 -14.85 -15.03 16.56
N GLU A 4 -15.54 -14.40 15.61
CA GLU A 4 -16.87 -14.83 15.16
C GLU A 4 -16.84 -16.17 14.43
N VAL A 5 -15.88 -16.41 13.53
CA VAL A 5 -15.85 -17.63 12.69
C VAL A 5 -15.02 -18.77 13.29
N ALA A 6 -14.42 -18.57 14.46
CA ALA A 6 -13.55 -19.57 15.10
C ALA A 6 -14.29 -20.89 15.37
N HIS A 7 -15.57 -20.83 15.72
CA HIS A 7 -16.41 -22.00 15.96
C HIS A 7 -16.66 -22.85 14.71
N LEU A 8 -16.47 -22.28 13.51
CA LEU A 8 -16.58 -22.98 12.23
C LEU A 8 -15.26 -23.64 11.80
N GLY A 9 -14.21 -23.59 12.64
CA GLY A 9 -12.87 -24.07 12.28
C GLY A 9 -12.15 -23.19 11.24
N VAL A 10 -12.71 -22.02 10.90
CA VAL A 10 -12.15 -21.11 9.88
C VAL A 10 -11.08 -20.21 10.50
N ARG A 11 -9.91 -20.14 9.86
CA ARG A 11 -8.84 -19.19 10.20
C ARG A 11 -8.91 -17.98 9.27
N VAL A 12 -8.76 -16.78 9.83
CA VAL A 12 -8.74 -15.52 9.07
C VAL A 12 -7.42 -14.81 9.32
N GLY A 13 -6.77 -14.37 8.24
CA GLY A 13 -5.53 -13.60 8.27
C GLY A 13 -5.68 -12.25 7.59
N VAL A 14 -4.78 -11.32 7.92
CA VAL A 14 -4.69 -10.00 7.26
C VAL A 14 -3.32 -9.87 6.60
N ALA A 15 -3.32 -9.38 5.36
CA ALA A 15 -2.11 -9.04 4.64
C ALA A 15 -1.84 -7.54 4.71
N HIS A 16 -0.66 -7.17 5.20
CA HIS A 16 -0.16 -5.81 5.19
C HIS A 16 0.91 -5.69 4.11
N MET A 17 0.56 -4.97 3.04
CA MET A 17 1.42 -4.74 1.90
C MET A 17 1.98 -3.32 1.92
N SER A 18 3.26 -3.17 1.59
CA SER A 18 3.86 -1.88 1.24
C SER A 18 3.67 -1.61 -0.27
N TRP A 19 4.53 -0.79 -0.87
CA TRP A 19 4.51 -0.53 -2.31
C TRP A 19 4.80 -1.81 -3.09
N ILE A 20 3.76 -2.45 -3.61
CA ILE A 20 3.89 -3.59 -4.52
C ILE A 20 3.84 -3.07 -5.95
N ASP A 21 4.70 -3.58 -6.82
CA ASP A 21 4.76 -3.20 -8.24
C ASP A 21 3.58 -3.77 -9.05
N THR A 22 2.37 -3.34 -8.70
CA THR A 22 1.14 -3.66 -9.43
C THR A 22 0.89 -2.63 -10.54
N ALA A 23 -0.02 -2.93 -11.47
CA ALA A 23 -0.45 -1.95 -12.48
C ALA A 23 -0.95 -0.65 -11.82
N LEU A 24 -1.66 -0.75 -10.70
CA LEU A 24 -2.10 0.40 -9.92
C LEU A 24 -0.92 1.29 -9.49
N VAL A 25 0.12 0.72 -8.88
CA VAL A 25 1.27 1.50 -8.39
C VAL A 25 2.14 2.00 -9.54
N ARG A 26 2.28 1.23 -10.63
CA ARG A 26 3.02 1.67 -11.82
C ARG A 26 2.35 2.86 -12.49
N ASP A 27 1.05 2.78 -12.72
CA ASP A 27 0.27 3.86 -13.35
C ASP A 27 0.28 5.10 -12.46
N SER A 28 0.07 4.96 -11.14
CA SER A 28 0.19 6.11 -10.22
C SER A 28 1.58 6.78 -10.26
N LYS A 29 2.67 6.02 -10.46
CA LYS A 29 4.01 6.61 -10.61
C LYS A 29 4.22 7.30 -11.96
N ALA A 30 3.59 6.80 -13.02
CA ALA A 30 3.73 7.32 -14.37
C ALA A 30 2.84 8.56 -14.60
N ASP A 31 1.64 8.55 -14.02
CA ASP A 31 0.60 9.54 -14.28
C ASP A 31 0.63 10.73 -13.32
N LEU A 32 1.15 10.53 -12.10
CA LEU A 32 1.11 11.53 -11.03
C LEU A 32 2.55 11.89 -10.59
N PRO A 33 3.15 12.96 -11.15
CA PRO A 33 4.47 13.45 -10.73
C PRO A 33 4.57 13.70 -9.23
N SER A 34 3.51 14.25 -8.62
CA SER A 34 3.43 14.48 -7.18
C SER A 34 3.58 13.19 -6.35
N PHE A 35 2.95 12.10 -6.79
CA PHE A 35 3.05 10.79 -6.13
C PHE A 35 4.47 10.21 -6.21
N GLN A 36 5.12 10.33 -7.38
CA GLN A 36 6.49 9.87 -7.57
C GLN A 36 7.47 10.63 -6.66
N GLN A 37 7.35 11.96 -6.59
CA GLN A 37 8.17 12.81 -5.73
C GLN A 37 7.95 12.49 -4.24
N GLN A 38 6.70 12.31 -3.83
CA GLN A 38 6.37 11.89 -2.47
C GLN A 38 7.03 10.55 -2.13
N LEU A 39 6.89 9.55 -3.00
CA LEU A 39 7.51 8.24 -2.80
C LEU A 39 9.04 8.34 -2.69
N ALA A 40 9.67 9.17 -3.51
CA ALA A 40 11.11 9.40 -3.50
C ALA A 40 11.61 10.11 -2.22
N SER A 41 10.77 10.98 -1.63
CA SER A 41 11.08 11.68 -0.37
C SER A 41 11.04 10.80 0.88
N LEU A 42 10.45 9.59 0.79
CA LEU A 42 10.41 8.68 1.92
C LEU A 42 11.81 8.11 2.23
N PRO A 43 12.16 7.93 3.52
CA PRO A 43 13.43 7.37 3.91
C PRO A 43 13.54 5.92 3.45
N TRP A 44 14.76 5.47 3.14
CA TRP A 44 14.99 4.05 2.89
C TRP A 44 14.65 3.22 4.15
N PRO A 45 13.95 2.07 4.05
CA PRO A 45 13.53 1.34 2.85
C PRO A 45 12.10 1.64 2.36
N LEU A 46 11.41 2.65 2.89
CA LEU A 46 10.01 2.98 2.56
C LEU A 46 9.81 3.44 1.10
N ASN A 47 10.87 3.90 0.43
CA ASN A 47 10.81 4.35 -0.96
C ASN A 47 10.95 3.21 -1.99
N LYS A 48 11.09 1.95 -1.56
CA LYS A 48 11.28 0.80 -2.46
C LYS A 48 9.96 0.10 -2.78
N THR A 49 9.78 -0.26 -4.06
CA THR A 49 8.75 -1.19 -4.49
C THR A 49 9.21 -2.65 -4.39
N THR A 50 8.30 -3.53 -3.97
CA THR A 50 8.47 -4.98 -3.96
C THR A 50 7.75 -5.58 -5.16
N SER A 51 8.32 -6.61 -5.80
CA SER A 51 7.68 -7.26 -6.95
C SER A 51 6.40 -8.01 -6.55
N VAL A 52 5.50 -8.18 -7.53
CA VAL A 52 4.26 -8.96 -7.33
C VAL A 52 4.57 -10.41 -6.99
N ASP A 53 5.57 -11.02 -7.61
CA ASP A 53 5.97 -12.41 -7.32
C ASP A 53 6.37 -12.60 -5.87
N LYS A 54 7.17 -11.68 -5.31
CA LYS A 54 7.56 -11.73 -3.89
C LYS A 54 6.36 -11.56 -2.96
N CYS A 55 5.37 -10.76 -3.37
CA CYS A 55 4.11 -10.64 -2.65
C CYS A 55 3.29 -11.93 -2.70
N ALA A 56 3.17 -12.53 -3.88
CA ALA A 56 2.50 -13.80 -4.07
C ALA A 56 3.16 -14.92 -3.25
N THR A 57 4.48 -15.04 -3.28
CA THR A 57 5.22 -16.01 -2.44
C THR A 57 4.94 -15.79 -0.95
N ALA A 58 4.99 -14.55 -0.47
CA ALA A 58 4.68 -14.24 0.94
C ALA A 58 3.23 -14.62 1.32
N PHE A 59 2.29 -14.48 0.39
CA PHE A 59 0.90 -14.91 0.59
C PHE A 59 0.77 -16.42 0.62
N VAL A 60 1.40 -17.14 -0.31
CA VAL A 60 1.41 -18.61 -0.33
C VAL A 60 1.98 -19.16 0.98
N GLU A 61 3.18 -18.71 1.39
CA GLU A 61 3.78 -19.10 2.67
C GLU A 61 2.91 -18.73 3.89
N GLY A 62 2.19 -17.61 3.79
CA GLY A 62 1.26 -17.15 4.81
C GLY A 62 0.04 -18.05 4.95
N ILE A 63 -0.53 -18.45 3.82
CA ILE A 63 -1.72 -19.31 3.73
C ILE A 63 -1.37 -20.74 4.16
N GLU A 64 -0.27 -21.30 3.64
CA GLU A 64 0.22 -22.65 4.01
C GLU A 64 0.51 -22.74 5.52
N GLY A 65 1.16 -21.72 6.07
CA GLY A 65 1.43 -21.62 7.51
C GLY A 65 0.23 -21.20 8.37
N ARG A 66 -0.96 -21.00 7.77
CA ARG A 66 -2.18 -20.47 8.43
C ARG A 66 -1.90 -19.23 9.29
N LYS A 67 -1.05 -18.34 8.79
CA LYS A 67 -0.62 -17.14 9.50
C LYS A 67 -1.77 -16.14 9.58
N GLU A 68 -1.95 -15.59 10.77
CA GLU A 68 -2.98 -14.58 11.01
C GLU A 68 -2.59 -13.20 10.47
N ARG A 69 -1.30 -13.00 10.20
CA ARG A 69 -0.75 -11.75 9.68
C ARG A 69 0.35 -12.07 8.69
N VAL A 70 0.26 -11.49 7.50
CA VAL A 70 1.27 -11.59 6.45
C VAL A 70 1.79 -10.19 6.16
N TYR A 71 3.11 -10.01 6.16
CA TYR A 71 3.76 -8.74 5.89
C TYR A 71 4.58 -8.84 4.61
N CYS A 72 4.24 -8.02 3.61
CA CYS A 72 4.99 -7.97 2.37
C CYS A 72 5.43 -6.53 2.07
N PRO A 73 6.73 -6.23 2.07
CA PRO A 73 7.88 -7.06 2.50
C PRO A 73 7.94 -7.26 4.03
N ARG A 74 8.73 -8.25 4.49
CA ARG A 74 8.76 -8.68 5.91
C ARG A 74 9.13 -7.56 6.91
N TRP A 75 9.94 -6.59 6.50
CA TRP A 75 10.32 -5.45 7.35
C TRP A 75 9.12 -4.57 7.74
N VAL A 76 8.01 -4.62 6.99
CA VAL A 76 6.76 -3.91 7.32
C VAL A 76 6.22 -4.36 8.68
N ALA A 77 6.60 -5.54 9.17
CA ALA A 77 6.27 -5.98 10.52
C ALA A 77 6.79 -5.02 11.61
N LEU A 78 7.89 -4.29 11.39
CA LEU A 78 8.40 -3.30 12.35
C LEU A 78 7.45 -2.11 12.50
N PHE A 79 6.72 -1.72 11.44
CA PHE A 79 5.78 -0.60 11.50
C PHE A 79 4.63 -0.84 12.47
N ARG A 80 4.33 -2.11 12.78
CA ARG A 80 3.38 -2.44 13.84
C ARG A 80 3.77 -1.81 15.18
N TRP A 81 5.06 -1.80 15.50
CA TRP A 81 5.57 -1.27 16.77
C TRP A 81 5.81 0.23 16.71
N LEU A 82 6.12 0.78 15.53
CA LEU A 82 6.25 2.23 15.34
C LEU A 82 4.90 2.95 15.26
N LYS A 83 3.84 2.30 14.77
CA LYS A 83 2.53 2.94 14.53
C LYS A 83 1.99 3.71 15.74
N PRO A 84 2.01 3.21 16.99
CA PRO A 84 1.55 3.96 18.14
C PRO A 84 2.31 5.28 18.34
N VAL A 85 3.61 5.30 18.07
CA VAL A 85 4.46 6.50 18.17
C VAL A 85 4.19 7.46 17.01
N LEU A 86 4.05 6.92 15.80
CA LEU A 86 3.76 7.71 14.59
C LEU A 86 2.36 8.35 14.64
N SER A 87 1.40 7.74 15.33
CA SER A 87 0.04 8.26 15.54
C SER A 87 -0.07 9.24 16.72
N THR A 88 1.06 9.71 17.27
CA THR A 88 1.05 10.81 18.25
C THR A 88 0.98 12.17 17.54
N PRO A 89 0.49 13.24 18.20
CA PRO A 89 0.43 14.59 17.60
C PRO A 89 1.78 15.09 17.07
N ILE A 90 2.88 14.70 17.70
CA ILE A 90 4.25 15.07 17.29
C ILE A 90 4.65 14.32 16.01
N GLY A 91 4.31 13.04 15.90
CA GLY A 91 4.54 12.24 14.70
C GLY A 91 3.68 12.66 13.51
N GLU A 92 2.47 13.15 13.77
CA GLU A 92 1.54 13.61 12.74
C GLU A 92 1.82 15.03 12.24
N PHE A 93 2.44 15.89 13.06
CA PHE A 93 2.71 17.29 12.73
C PHE A 93 3.40 17.52 11.37
N PRO A 94 4.51 16.82 11.02
CA PRO A 94 5.15 17.01 9.72
C PRO A 94 4.24 16.58 8.57
N VAL A 95 3.50 15.48 8.74
CA VAL A 95 2.58 14.95 7.71
C VAL A 95 1.40 15.90 7.51
N ARG A 96 0.82 16.45 8.58
CA ARG A 96 -0.30 17.40 8.51
C ARG A 96 0.05 18.66 7.72
N ARG A 97 1.29 19.14 7.84
CA ARG A 97 1.74 20.36 7.14
C ARG A 97 1.91 20.16 5.63
N THR A 98 2.34 18.97 5.20
CA THR A 98 2.60 18.68 3.79
C THR A 98 1.43 18.02 3.07
N ALA A 99 0.58 17.30 3.80
CA ALA A 99 -0.52 16.51 3.21
C ALA A 99 -1.52 17.37 2.43
N GLY A 100 -1.92 18.54 2.95
CA GLY A 100 -2.93 19.37 2.27
C GLY A 100 -2.49 19.82 0.87
N ALA A 101 -1.29 20.40 0.76
CA ALA A 101 -0.76 20.86 -0.53
C ALA A 101 -0.57 19.69 -1.52
N LEU A 102 -0.10 18.55 -1.01
CA LEU A 102 0.13 17.35 -1.81
C LEU A 102 -1.18 16.76 -2.35
N MET A 103 -2.23 16.69 -1.52
CA MET A 103 -3.54 16.21 -1.96
C MET A 103 -4.14 17.13 -3.03
N THR A 104 -4.04 18.46 -2.85
CA THR A 104 -4.51 19.40 -3.88
C THR A 104 -3.78 19.24 -5.21
N GLN A 105 -2.47 18.97 -5.18
CA GLN A 105 -1.70 18.69 -6.40
C GLN A 105 -2.13 17.37 -7.06
N MET A 106 -2.25 16.29 -6.27
CA MET A 106 -2.71 14.99 -6.76
C MET A 106 -4.11 15.07 -7.37
N ASP A 107 -5.04 15.79 -6.72
CA ASP A 107 -6.41 15.98 -7.22
C ASP A 107 -6.42 16.74 -8.56
N ALA A 108 -5.57 17.76 -8.71
CA ALA A 108 -5.43 18.50 -9.96
C ALA A 108 -4.83 17.65 -11.09
N GLU A 109 -3.83 16.81 -10.77
CA GLU A 109 -3.23 15.88 -11.71
C GLU A 109 -4.24 14.81 -12.17
N VAL A 110 -5.03 14.24 -11.26
CA VAL A 110 -6.11 13.29 -11.60
C VAL A 110 -7.18 13.95 -12.46
N ALA A 111 -7.58 15.18 -12.13
CA ALA A 111 -8.56 15.93 -12.92
C ALA A 111 -8.06 16.22 -14.34
N ALA A 112 -6.78 16.55 -14.50
CA ALA A 112 -6.15 16.77 -15.81
C ALA A 112 -5.98 15.47 -16.62
N LEU A 113 -5.69 14.36 -15.94
CA LEU A 113 -5.55 13.03 -16.55
C LEU A 113 -6.89 12.50 -17.08
N GLY A 114 -8.01 12.88 -16.44
CA GLY A 114 -9.35 12.51 -16.89
C GLY A 114 -9.73 11.04 -16.66
N ARG A 115 -8.89 10.27 -15.94
CA ARG A 115 -9.19 8.90 -15.51
C ARG A 115 -8.77 8.66 -14.06
N SER A 116 -9.55 7.87 -13.33
CA SER A 116 -9.29 7.45 -11.94
C SER A 116 -8.88 5.98 -11.81
N THR A 117 -8.91 5.23 -12.91
CA THR A 117 -8.55 3.83 -12.99
C THR A 117 -7.29 3.63 -13.86
N SER A 118 -6.62 2.51 -13.61
CA SER A 118 -5.45 2.06 -14.39
C SER A 118 -5.86 1.74 -15.84
N ALA A 119 -5.06 2.19 -16.80
CA ALA A 119 -5.31 1.91 -18.23
C ALA A 119 -5.27 0.40 -18.51
N TYR A 120 -4.40 -0.34 -17.80
CA TYR A 120 -4.33 -1.80 -17.85
C TYR A 120 -5.67 -2.49 -17.54
N ASN A 121 -6.46 -1.95 -16.60
CA ASN A 121 -7.77 -2.51 -16.27
C ASN A 121 -8.82 -2.26 -17.36
N GLU A 122 -8.73 -1.13 -18.07
CA GLU A 122 -9.62 -0.84 -19.19
C GLU A 122 -9.32 -1.72 -20.41
N GLU A 123 -8.04 -2.07 -20.63
CA GLU A 123 -7.64 -3.01 -21.67
C GLU A 123 -8.12 -4.44 -21.40
N LEU A 124 -8.01 -4.90 -20.14
CA LEU A 124 -8.52 -6.22 -19.74
C LEU A 124 -10.05 -6.37 -19.86
N ARG A 125 -10.79 -5.25 -19.89
CA ARG A 125 -12.25 -5.24 -20.04
C ARG A 125 -12.72 -5.28 -21.49
N LYS A 126 -11.83 -5.06 -22.46
CA LYS A 126 -12.21 -5.16 -23.88
C LYS A 126 -12.45 -6.65 -24.22
N PRO A 127 -13.59 -6.99 -24.84
CA PRO A 127 -13.96 -8.36 -25.17
C PRO A 127 -13.04 -9.00 -26.19
#